data_AF-A0A7V1N7D6-F1
#
_entry.id   AF-A0A7V1N7D6-F1
#
_cell.length_a   1.000
_cell.length_b   1.000
_cell.length_c   1.000
_cell.angle_alpha   90.00
_cell.angle_beta   90.00
_cell.angle_gamma   90.00
#
_symmetry.space_group_name_H-M   'P 1'
#
loop_
_entity.id
_entity.type
_entity.pdbx_description
1 polymer ?
#
loop_
_entity_poly.entity_id
_entity_poly.type
_entity_poly.pdbx_seq_one_letter_code
_entity_poly.pdbx_strand_id
1 'polypeptide(L)' 'MRLDVFNLLGQREALLHQGVLQAGRWRLTWRPESPVGACFLRASAGGSRSEVCKLVFLK' A
#
# COMPACT_ATOMS: atom_id res chain seq x y z
N MET A 1 -4.17 -11.43 4.20
CA MET A 1 -3.84 -10.39 3.22
C MET A 1 -3.13 -9.25 3.92
N ARG A 2 -2.09 -8.70 3.30
CA ARG A 2 -1.32 -7.59 3.83
C ARG A 2 -1.11 -6.58 2.71
N LEU A 3 -1.30 -5.30 3.02
CA LEU A 3 -1.14 -4.19 2.08
C LEU A 3 -0.15 -3.18 2.65
N ASP A 4 0.99 -3.04 1.99
CA ASP A 4 2.06 -2.12 2.38
C ASP A 4 2.22 -1.02 1.32
N VAL A 5 2.68 0.15 1.77
CA VAL A 5 3.11 1.26 0.92
C VAL A 5 4.63 1.30 0.87
N PHE A 6 5.16 1.45 -0.33
CA PHE A 6 6.58 1.63 -0.57
C PHE A 6 6.85 2.94 -1.31
N ASN A 7 7.93 3.63 -0.98
CA ASN A 7 8.40 4.76 -1.77
C ASN A 7 9.07 4.27 -3.08
N LEU A 8 9.48 5.21 -3.94
CA LEU A 8 10.13 4.89 -5.21
C LEU A 8 11.46 4.15 -5.08
N LEU A 9 12.09 4.19 -3.90
CA LEU A 9 13.33 3.49 -3.59
C LEU A 9 13.09 2.06 -3.08
N GLY A 10 11.82 1.63 -2.98
CA GLY A 10 11.45 0.31 -2.47
C GLY A 10 11.51 0.20 -0.94
N GLN A 11 11.62 1.32 -0.22
CA GLN A 11 11.56 1.33 1.25
C GLN A 11 10.10 1.38 1.70
N ARG A 12 9.77 0.64 2.76
CA ARG A 12 8.40 0.59 3.30
C ARG A 12 8.10 1.85 4.10
N GLU A 13 7.13 2.62 3.64
CA GLU A 13 6.65 3.85 4.30
C GLU A 13 5.53 3.55 5.30
N ALA A 14 4.61 2.63 4.96
CA ALA A 14 3.46 2.34 5.82
C ALA A 14 2.90 0.94 5.62
N LEU A 15 2.22 0.42 6.66
CA LEU A 15 1.34 -0.73 6.59
C LEU A 15 -0.11 -0.23 6.59
N LEU A 16 -0.84 -0.41 5.48
CA LEU A 16 -2.23 0.04 5.37
C LEU A 16 -3.23 -0.97 5.95
N HIS A 17 -2.92 -2.26 5.84
CA HIS A 17 -3.79 -3.32 6.34
C HIS A 17 -3.02 -4.63 6.55
N GLN A 18 -3.39 -5.36 7.60
CA GLN A 18 -2.99 -6.75 7.82
C GLN A 18 -4.16 -7.53 8.39
N GLY A 19 -4.58 -8.59 7.70
CA GLY A 19 -5.72 -9.41 8.12
C GLY A 19 -6.49 -10.01 6.95
N VAL A 20 -7.74 -10.40 7.21
CA VAL A 20 -8.64 -10.91 6.19
C VAL A 20 -9.43 -9.75 5.60
N LEU A 21 -9.32 -9.55 4.29
CA LEU A 21 -10.25 -8.72 3.52
C LEU A 21 -11.15 -9.65 2.72
N GLN A 22 -12.46 -9.46 2.84
CA GLN A 22 -13.41 -10.12 1.95
C GLN A 22 -13.36 -9.47 0.56
N ALA A 23 -13.84 -10.18 -0.46
CA ALA A 23 -13.96 -9.63 -1.80
C ALA A 23 -14.86 -8.38 -1.77
N GLY A 24 -14.37 -7.26 -2.33
CA GLY A 24 -15.10 -6.00 -2.31
C GLY A 24 -14.21 -4.78 -2.55
N ARG A 25 -14.83 -3.59 -2.51
CA ARG A 25 -14.10 -2.31 -2.56
C ARG A 25 -13.88 -1.80 -1.15
N TRP A 26 -12.61 -1.63 -0.78
CA TRP A 26 -12.20 -1.12 0.52
C TRP A 26 -11.56 0.25 0.37
N ARG A 27 -11.95 1.19 1.24
CA ARG A 27 -11.28 2.49 1.35
C ARG A 27 -10.28 2.40 2.50
N LEU A 28 -9.01 2.57 2.17
CA LEU A 28 -7.91 2.65 3.14
C LEU A 28 -7.37 4.07 3.11
N THR A 29 -7.27 4.69 4.28
CA THR A 29 -6.78 6.05 4.44
C THR A 29 -5.37 6.01 5.00
N TRP A 30 -4.48 6.80 4.42
CA TRP A 30 -3.11 6.99 4.87
C TRP A 30 -2.80 8.47 4.94
N ARG A 31 -2.19 8.90 6.03
CA ARG A 31 -1.63 10.25 6.19
C ARG A 31 -0.12 10.10 6.32
N PRO A 32 0.65 10.48 5.30
CA PRO A 32 2.09 10.44 5.41
C PRO A 32 2.59 11.58 6.29
N GLU A 33 3.75 11.37 6.92
CA GLU A 33 4.42 12.39 7.75
C GLU A 33 5.19 13.42 6.91
N SER A 34 5.39 13.15 5.62
CA SER A 34 6.15 13.97 4.64
C SER A 34 5.29 14.15 3.37
N PRO A 35 5.47 15.23 2.57
CA PRO A 35 4.81 15.35 1.26
C PRO A 35 5.30 14.23 0.34
N VAL A 36 4.58 13.11 0.31
CA VAL A 36 5.03 11.94 -0.43
C VAL A 36 4.65 12.13 -1.89
N GLY A 37 5.68 12.08 -2.73
CA GLY A 37 5.55 11.88 -4.17
C GLY A 37 4.98 10.49 -4.49
N ALA A 38 5.30 9.96 -5.67
CA ALA A 38 4.80 8.66 -6.09
C ALA A 38 5.19 7.52 -5.14
N CYS A 39 4.24 6.62 -4.86
CA CYS A 39 4.42 5.40 -4.08
C CYS A 39 3.94 4.17 -4.86
N PHE A 40 4.28 2.99 -4.36
CA PHE A 40 3.76 1.71 -4.81
C PHE A 40 2.97 1.03 -3.69
N LEU A 41 1.89 0.33 -4.06
CA LEU A 41 1.15 -0.53 -3.15
C LEU A 41 1.51 -1.99 -3.43
N ARG A 42 1.89 -2.73 -2.40
CA ARG A 42 2.13 -4.18 -2.53
C ARG A 42 1.10 -4.94 -1.71
N ALA A 43 0.36 -5.80 -2.38
CA ALA A 43 -0.54 -6.76 -1.74
C ALA A 43 0.19 -8.11 -1.60
N SER A 44 0.07 -8.73 -0.43
CA SER A 44 0.53 -10.11 -0.21
C SER A 44 -0.56 -10.95 0.45
N ALA A 45 -0.82 -12.12 -0.10
CA ALA A 45 -1.81 -13.07 0.41
C ALA A 45 -1.30 -14.50 0.20
N GLY A 46 -1.28 -15.32 1.26
CA GLY A 46 -0.96 -16.75 1.15
C GLY A 46 0.42 -17.07 0.56
N GLY A 47 1.42 -16.21 0.74
CA GLY A 47 2.76 -16.38 0.15
C GLY A 47 2.91 -15.85 -1.28
N SER A 48 1.80 -15.62 -2.00
CA SER A 48 1.81 -14.93 -3.28
C SER A 48 1.94 -13.41 -3.09
N ARG A 49 2.82 -12.81 -3.91
CA ARG A 49 2.99 -11.36 -3.99
C ARG A 49 2.30 -10.86 -5.26
N SER A 50 1.46 -9.84 -5.11
CA SER A 50 0.92 -9.10 -6.25
C SER A 50 1.25 -7.62 -6.05
N GLU A 51 2.04 -7.09 -6.97
CA GLU A 51 2.36 -5.66 -6.99
C GLU A 51 1.27 -4.93 -7.73
N VAL A 52 0.64 -3.96 -7.05
CA VAL A 52 -0.36 -3.10 -7.64
C VAL A 52 0.24 -1.70 -7.68
N CYS A 53 0.84 -1.35 -8.81
CA CYS A 53 1.38 -0.01 -9.02
C CYS A 53 0.23 1.01 -9.04
N LYS A 54 0.02 1.70 -7.91
CA LYS A 54 -0.84 2.88 -7.84
C LYS A 54 -0.02 4.08 -7.42
N LEU A 55 0.16 4.99 -8.37
CA LEU A 55 0.74 6.30 -8.10
C LEU A 55 -0.23 7.11 -7.23
N VAL A 56 0.22 7.47 -6.03
CA VAL A 56 -0.52 8.36 -5.14
C VAL A 56 0.31 9.64 -5.01
N PHE A 57 -0.24 10.77 -5.47
CA PHE A 57 0.35 12.08 -5.23
C PHE A 57 -0.32 12.67 -3.99
N LEU A 58 0.46 12.93 -2.94
CA LEU A 58 -0.06 13.57 -1.74
C LEU A 58 0.51 14.99 -1.70
N LYS A 59 -0.39 15.98 -1.77
CA LYS A 59 -0.11 17.40 -1.58
C LYS A 59 -0.09 17.73 -0.11
#